data_AF-A0ABD0L6X0-F1
#
_entry.id   AF-A0ABD0L6X0-F1
#
_cell.length_a   1.000
_cell.length_b   1.000
_cell.length_c   1.000
_cell.angle_alpha   90.00
_cell.angle_beta   90.00
_cell.angle_gamma   90.00
#
_symmetry.space_group_name_H-M   'P 1'
#
loop_
_entity.id
_entity.type
_entity.pdbx_description
1 polymer ?
#
loop_
_entity_poly.entity_id
_entity_poly.type
_entity_poly.pdbx_seq_one_letter_code
_entity_poly.pdbx_strand_id
1 'polypeptide(L)'
;MATSEETPEKLQYADWMGNLPPHLHDIPLCRLAIPGSHDSGSFELRTDWEVGPDANAELKSLSSIPIIGAMAKDIIKKWSQCQSHNFTQQLNRGVRYFDLRVSHRSEDEDFYLVHHLYGPKLISCLEEVVTFLAEHPKEVVLLDFNHFYSMELEQHIQLITLLLSMFEGRLCPFSATDKPSLASLWQNRIQVIIFYQQEIVAEFQDLWPAASIASPWANTMDAERCLEYQEKHAKEQRREGKFHVCQAILTPSTQTIMQNLTGSVLAHCAKKINHKLPEWMRSSPLVGQRGMIYIVDFVEEDGFIPSVVSLNTLSGTHNSGCYSLRADWEASPDAPPLAKFLTSIPLLRWTAKHIMHKWGKCQRLSTLEQLLAGVRYLDLRVAYRVKDDQFYLVHSLYGPRVSDVLEDVKTFLQEHPKEVVLLDFNHFYLERGLEKELHDRLITYIKDFFGELLCPKDQADRIHLNSLWQNKRRVVVFYYASCVASGHPFLWPPQSISSNWADTMSRRECLAVGETGARNRRTEQFHVCQAVLTPSASTVIWQPWGSVESNCAGKINPVLDKWLCSGALQGHERMIYIADFVDTPGDFVSRIISLNK
;
A
#
# COMPACT_ATOMS: atom_id res chain seq x y z
N MET A 1 27.48 -24.84 -17.30
CA MET A 1 26.98 -24.21 -16.06
C MET A 1 27.36 -22.74 -16.13
N ALA A 2 26.46 -21.90 -16.61
CA ALA A 2 26.62 -20.46 -16.58
C ALA A 2 25.72 -19.96 -15.44
N THR A 3 26.33 -19.32 -14.45
CA THR A 3 25.65 -18.58 -13.40
C THR A 3 24.79 -17.51 -14.07
N SER A 4 23.47 -17.60 -13.93
CA SER A 4 22.57 -16.55 -14.39
C SER A 4 22.82 -15.31 -13.54
N GLU A 5 23.47 -14.30 -14.11
CA GLU A 5 23.59 -12.98 -13.50
C GLU A 5 22.18 -12.45 -13.18
N GLU A 6 21.90 -12.24 -11.91
CA GLU A 6 20.66 -11.65 -11.44
C GLU A 6 20.60 -10.17 -11.81
N THR A 7 19.52 -9.74 -12.47
CA THR A 7 19.34 -8.35 -12.93
C THR A 7 19.12 -7.38 -11.75
N PRO A 8 19.54 -6.10 -11.86
CA PRO A 8 19.41 -5.09 -10.79
C PRO A 8 17.99 -4.82 -10.28
N GLU A 9 16.95 -5.17 -11.05
CA GLU A 9 15.55 -5.13 -10.62
C GLU A 9 15.22 -6.10 -9.46
N LYS A 10 16.01 -7.16 -9.27
CA LYS A 10 15.71 -8.26 -8.32
C LYS A 10 16.10 -7.97 -6.86
N LEU A 11 16.93 -6.95 -6.61
CA LEU A 11 17.39 -6.56 -5.25
C LEU A 11 16.61 -5.36 -4.67
N GLN A 12 15.56 -4.90 -5.35
CA GLN A 12 14.88 -3.64 -5.01
C GLN A 12 14.24 -3.64 -3.60
N TYR A 13 13.88 -4.81 -3.07
CA TYR A 13 13.15 -4.94 -1.80
C TYR A 13 13.98 -5.57 -0.68
N ALA A 14 15.27 -5.80 -0.86
CA ALA A 14 16.12 -6.38 0.18
C ALA A 14 16.23 -5.48 1.43
N ASP A 15 16.09 -4.16 1.29
CA ASP A 15 16.19 -3.19 2.39
C ASP A 15 14.90 -2.37 2.60
N TRP A 16 13.73 -2.92 2.26
CA TRP A 16 12.51 -2.11 2.21
C TRP A 16 12.10 -1.54 3.57
N MET A 17 12.31 -2.24 4.69
CA MET A 17 11.98 -1.71 6.03
C MET A 17 12.91 -0.56 6.42
N GLY A 18 14.20 -0.68 6.13
CA GLY A 18 15.20 0.37 6.36
C GLY A 18 15.01 1.60 5.46
N ASN A 19 14.34 1.43 4.32
CA ASN A 19 14.03 2.47 3.34
C ASN A 19 12.65 3.12 3.55
N LEU A 20 11.89 2.72 4.57
CA LEU A 20 10.62 3.36 4.88
C LEU A 20 10.82 4.84 5.28
N PRO A 21 9.78 5.67 5.11
CA PRO A 21 9.78 7.03 5.64
C PRO A 21 10.00 7.04 7.16
N PRO A 22 10.77 8.00 7.72
CA PRO A 22 11.10 8.02 9.15
C PRO A 22 9.91 7.95 10.10
N HIS A 23 8.77 8.53 9.73
CA HIS A 23 7.57 8.52 10.55
C HIS A 23 6.96 7.12 10.74
N LEU A 24 7.29 6.16 9.87
CA LEU A 24 6.90 4.76 10.01
C LEU A 24 7.88 3.94 10.85
N HIS A 25 9.06 4.48 11.16
CA HIS A 25 10.01 3.78 12.02
C HIS A 25 9.51 3.72 13.47
N ASP A 26 8.73 4.72 13.89
CA ASP A 26 8.26 4.87 15.27
C ASP A 26 6.89 4.25 15.54
N ILE A 27 6.16 3.80 14.50
CA ILE A 27 4.88 3.12 14.71
C ILE A 27 5.11 1.65 15.12
N PRO A 28 4.18 1.04 15.88
CA PRO A 28 4.24 -0.39 16.18
C PRO A 28 4.41 -1.23 14.89
N LEU A 29 5.31 -2.20 14.91
CA LEU A 29 5.60 -3.08 13.78
C LEU A 29 4.35 -3.84 13.30
N CYS A 30 3.46 -4.22 14.22
CA CYS A 30 2.16 -4.80 13.90
C CYS A 30 1.21 -3.85 13.16
N ARG A 31 1.59 -2.58 12.96
CA ARG A 31 0.89 -1.58 12.14
C ARG A 31 1.51 -1.41 10.75
N LEU A 32 2.56 -2.15 10.39
CA LEU A 32 3.07 -2.18 9.01
C LEU A 32 2.34 -3.23 8.17
N ALA A 33 2.29 -3.00 6.86
CA ALA A 33 1.95 -4.03 5.88
C ALA A 33 3.22 -4.83 5.58
N ILE A 34 3.19 -6.14 5.86
CA ILE A 34 4.38 -7.00 5.79
C ILE A 34 4.09 -8.15 4.80
N PRO A 35 4.88 -8.31 3.72
CA PRO A 35 4.76 -9.48 2.85
C PRO A 35 5.37 -10.72 3.53
N GLY A 36 4.64 -11.82 3.45
CA GLY A 36 5.03 -13.13 3.96
C GLY A 36 4.76 -14.25 2.95
N SER A 37 5.33 -15.42 3.20
CA SER A 37 5.12 -16.63 2.41
C SER A 37 4.38 -17.68 3.24
N HIS A 38 3.39 -18.31 2.63
CA HIS A 38 2.72 -19.50 3.20
C HIS A 38 3.58 -20.75 2.94
N ASP A 39 3.65 -21.64 3.93
CA ASP A 39 4.47 -22.86 3.87
C ASP A 39 5.87 -22.59 3.30
N SER A 40 6.58 -21.65 3.93
CA SER A 40 7.74 -20.99 3.34
C SER A 40 8.85 -21.96 2.93
N GLY A 41 8.96 -23.10 3.63
CA GLY A 41 9.94 -24.17 3.41
C GLY A 41 9.59 -25.20 2.34
N SER A 42 8.43 -25.09 1.69
CA SER A 42 7.94 -26.11 0.75
C SER A 42 8.62 -26.07 -0.64
N PHE A 43 9.70 -25.30 -0.81
CA PHE A 43 10.38 -25.11 -2.10
C PHE A 43 11.20 -26.32 -2.57
N GLU A 44 11.61 -27.20 -1.65
CA GLU A 44 12.39 -28.40 -1.97
C GLU A 44 11.83 -29.64 -1.26
N LEU A 45 10.66 -30.12 -1.71
CA LEU A 45 10.06 -31.35 -1.18
C LEU A 45 10.69 -32.61 -1.79
N ARG A 46 10.99 -33.58 -0.93
CA ARG A 46 11.62 -34.86 -1.29
C ARG A 46 10.60 -35.96 -1.55
N THR A 47 10.74 -36.62 -2.69
CA THR A 47 9.89 -37.77 -3.09
C THR A 47 10.55 -39.11 -2.84
N ASP A 48 11.85 -39.12 -2.54
CA ASP A 48 12.63 -40.33 -2.28
C ASP A 48 12.62 -40.75 -0.80
N TRP A 49 12.06 -39.91 0.08
CA TRP A 49 11.82 -40.21 1.49
C TRP A 49 10.37 -40.62 1.77
N GLU A 50 10.08 -41.05 2.98
CA GLU A 50 8.75 -41.29 3.49
C GLU A 50 7.87 -40.03 3.38
N VAL A 51 6.55 -40.24 3.30
CA VAL A 51 5.59 -39.14 3.30
C VAL A 51 5.61 -38.46 4.66
N GLY A 52 5.53 -37.13 4.65
CA GLY A 52 5.57 -36.30 5.85
C GLY A 52 4.48 -36.67 6.86
N PRO A 53 4.74 -36.46 8.16
CA PRO A 53 3.79 -36.84 9.21
C PRO A 53 2.47 -36.08 9.13
N ASP A 54 2.45 -34.91 8.51
CA ASP A 54 1.30 -34.04 8.31
C ASP A 54 0.36 -34.50 7.18
N ALA A 55 0.73 -35.52 6.39
CA ALA A 55 -0.16 -36.10 5.39
C ALA A 55 -1.26 -36.99 5.99
N ASN A 56 -2.42 -37.02 5.33
CA ASN A 56 -3.55 -37.87 5.71
C ASN A 56 -3.29 -39.38 5.49
N ALA A 57 -4.14 -40.21 6.09
CA ALA A 57 -3.98 -41.67 6.09
C ALA A 57 -4.07 -42.28 4.69
N GLU A 58 -4.93 -41.73 3.82
CA GLU A 58 -5.13 -42.20 2.46
C GLU A 58 -3.86 -41.99 1.61
N LEU A 59 -3.21 -40.83 1.72
CA LEU A 59 -1.96 -40.54 1.02
C LEU A 59 -0.81 -41.43 1.53
N LYS A 60 -0.74 -41.67 2.84
CA LYS A 60 0.24 -42.59 3.44
C LYS A 60 0.04 -44.02 2.94
N SER A 61 -1.20 -44.49 2.82
CA SER A 61 -1.51 -45.83 2.29
C SER A 61 -1.21 -45.95 0.79
N LEU A 62 -1.53 -44.94 -0.01
CA LEU A 62 -1.34 -44.97 -1.47
C LEU A 62 0.14 -44.89 -1.86
N SER A 63 0.92 -44.09 -1.14
CA SER A 63 2.36 -43.88 -1.39
C SER A 63 3.24 -45.08 -1.01
N SER A 64 2.72 -46.04 -0.25
CA SER A 64 3.42 -47.24 0.20
C SER A 64 3.53 -48.34 -0.87
N ILE A 65 2.86 -48.19 -2.02
CA ILE A 65 2.90 -49.15 -3.14
C ILE A 65 4.03 -48.74 -4.10
N PRO A 66 4.99 -49.58 -4.55
CA PRO A 66 6.22 -49.09 -5.20
C PRO A 66 6.05 -48.22 -6.46
N ILE A 67 5.37 -48.73 -7.50
CA ILE A 67 5.20 -48.00 -8.78
C ILE A 67 4.09 -46.93 -8.66
N ILE A 68 2.99 -47.29 -7.99
CA ILE A 68 1.85 -46.40 -7.75
C ILE A 68 2.25 -45.25 -6.81
N GLY A 69 3.13 -45.54 -5.85
CA GLY A 69 3.60 -44.63 -4.83
C GLY A 69 4.65 -43.64 -5.34
N ALA A 70 5.54 -44.04 -6.26
CA ALA A 70 6.42 -43.08 -6.92
C ALA A 70 5.62 -42.04 -7.71
N MET A 71 4.65 -42.48 -8.52
CA MET A 71 3.74 -41.58 -9.24
C MET A 71 2.88 -40.74 -8.29
N ALA A 72 2.39 -41.33 -7.20
CA ALA A 72 1.61 -40.61 -6.19
C ALA A 72 2.44 -39.54 -5.47
N LYS A 73 3.72 -39.80 -5.15
CA LYS A 73 4.60 -38.82 -4.51
C LYS A 73 4.93 -37.63 -5.42
N ASP A 74 5.07 -37.85 -6.72
CA ASP A 74 5.23 -36.74 -7.68
C ASP A 74 3.97 -35.86 -7.74
N ILE A 75 2.79 -36.47 -7.66
CA ILE A 75 1.52 -35.74 -7.57
C ILE A 75 1.46 -34.98 -6.24
N ILE A 76 1.73 -35.64 -5.11
CA ILE A 76 1.75 -35.02 -3.77
C ILE A 76 2.69 -33.81 -3.77
N LYS A 77 3.91 -33.95 -4.29
CA LYS A 77 4.88 -32.86 -4.39
C LYS A 77 4.31 -31.64 -5.11
N LYS A 78 3.72 -31.82 -6.30
CA LYS A 78 3.11 -30.71 -7.07
C LYS A 78 1.95 -30.04 -6.34
N TRP A 79 1.23 -30.80 -5.53
CA TRP A 79 0.08 -30.34 -4.75
C TRP A 79 0.43 -29.89 -3.32
N SER A 80 1.70 -29.97 -2.92
CA SER A 80 2.18 -29.53 -1.60
C SER A 80 3.26 -28.45 -1.69
N GLN A 81 3.90 -28.25 -2.84
CA GLN A 81 4.81 -27.15 -3.05
C GLN A 81 4.04 -25.82 -3.11
N CYS A 82 4.32 -24.93 -2.17
CA CYS A 82 3.70 -23.60 -2.05
C CYS A 82 4.67 -22.47 -2.40
N GLN A 83 5.98 -22.70 -2.38
CA GLN A 83 6.99 -21.73 -2.81
C GLN A 83 7.94 -22.36 -3.84
N SER A 84 8.52 -21.56 -4.73
CA SER A 84 9.57 -21.99 -5.65
C SER A 84 10.98 -21.52 -5.25
N HIS A 85 11.05 -20.53 -4.35
CA HIS A 85 12.25 -19.84 -3.94
C HIS A 85 12.72 -20.30 -2.56
N ASN A 86 14.04 -20.38 -2.34
CA ASN A 86 14.62 -20.60 -1.01
C ASN A 86 14.52 -19.34 -0.12
N PHE A 87 14.99 -19.42 1.12
CA PHE A 87 14.81 -18.33 2.09
C PHE A 87 15.58 -17.07 1.67
N THR A 88 16.83 -17.22 1.21
CA THR A 88 17.65 -16.13 0.67
C THR A 88 16.92 -15.37 -0.45
N GLN A 89 16.35 -16.11 -1.40
CA GLN A 89 15.61 -15.53 -2.52
C GLN A 89 14.31 -14.85 -2.07
N GLN A 90 13.57 -15.45 -1.12
CA GLN A 90 12.38 -14.84 -0.55
C GLN A 90 12.72 -13.53 0.18
N LEU A 91 13.77 -13.52 1.01
CA LEU A 91 14.23 -12.35 1.76
C LEU A 91 14.68 -11.22 0.84
N ASN A 92 15.50 -11.51 -0.18
CA ASN A 92 15.96 -10.52 -1.16
C ASN A 92 14.83 -9.92 -1.98
N ARG A 93 13.74 -10.68 -2.19
CA ARG A 93 12.52 -10.21 -2.83
C ARG A 93 11.61 -9.43 -1.89
N GLY A 94 11.91 -9.33 -0.60
CA GLY A 94 11.20 -8.48 0.36
C GLY A 94 10.32 -9.22 1.36
N VAL A 95 10.25 -10.56 1.32
CA VAL A 95 9.52 -11.35 2.33
C VAL A 95 10.14 -11.12 3.71
N ARG A 96 9.30 -10.86 4.72
CA ARG A 96 9.72 -10.67 6.12
C ARG A 96 8.94 -11.50 7.11
N TYR A 97 7.97 -12.29 6.67
CA TYR A 97 7.25 -13.24 7.50
C TYR A 97 7.28 -14.64 6.86
N PHE A 98 7.63 -15.64 7.67
CA PHE A 98 7.76 -17.03 7.25
C PHE A 98 6.80 -17.92 8.06
N ASP A 99 5.87 -18.60 7.38
CA ASP A 99 5.00 -19.63 7.96
C ASP A 99 5.70 -20.99 7.93
N LEU A 100 6.06 -21.51 9.10
CA LEU A 100 6.90 -22.68 9.26
C LEU A 100 6.13 -23.84 9.87
N ARG A 101 6.25 -25.00 9.22
CA ARG A 101 5.76 -26.29 9.70
C ARG A 101 6.96 -27.20 9.88
N VAL A 102 7.18 -27.65 11.10
CA VAL A 102 8.41 -28.35 11.49
C VAL A 102 8.09 -29.77 11.91
N SER A 103 8.91 -30.71 11.46
CA SER A 103 8.92 -32.08 11.98
C SER A 103 10.31 -32.44 12.47
N HIS A 104 10.37 -33.17 13.57
CA HIS A 104 11.56 -33.95 13.90
C HIS A 104 11.52 -35.27 13.13
N ARG A 105 12.68 -35.75 12.67
CA ARG A 105 12.82 -37.02 11.95
C ARG A 105 13.73 -37.95 12.74
N SER A 106 13.19 -39.09 13.18
CA SER A 106 13.87 -40.01 14.09
C SER A 106 15.10 -40.70 13.51
N GLU A 107 15.18 -40.80 12.19
CA GLU A 107 16.23 -41.52 11.47
C GLU A 107 17.59 -40.83 11.57
N ASP A 108 17.60 -39.50 11.62
CA ASP A 108 18.80 -38.67 11.72
C ASP A 108 18.77 -37.63 12.84
N GLU A 109 17.74 -37.68 13.69
CA GLU A 109 17.56 -36.82 14.87
C GLU A 109 17.59 -35.31 14.55
N ASP A 110 17.14 -34.94 13.34
CA ASP A 110 17.18 -33.58 12.82
C ASP A 110 15.77 -32.97 12.61
N PHE A 111 15.73 -31.65 12.51
CA PHE A 111 14.50 -30.89 12.22
C PHE A 111 14.38 -30.51 10.75
N TYR A 112 13.21 -30.75 10.19
CA TYR A 112 12.89 -30.50 8.79
C TYR A 112 11.65 -29.64 8.65
N LEU A 113 11.63 -28.81 7.60
CA LEU A 113 10.40 -28.17 7.15
C LEU A 113 9.54 -29.21 6.42
N VAL A 114 8.23 -29.21 6.63
CA VAL A 114 7.32 -30.22 6.07
C VAL A 114 6.06 -29.61 5.46
N HIS A 115 5.61 -30.18 4.35
CA HIS A 115 4.24 -30.01 3.86
C HIS A 115 3.85 -31.23 3.02
N HIS A 116 3.14 -32.18 3.63
CA HIS A 116 2.86 -33.55 3.21
C HIS A 116 4.09 -34.41 2.89
N LEU A 117 5.24 -33.82 2.60
CA LEU A 117 6.53 -34.44 2.34
C LEU A 117 7.59 -33.70 3.16
N TYR A 118 8.71 -34.38 3.44
CA TYR A 118 9.88 -33.73 4.01
C TYR A 118 10.52 -32.76 3.02
N GLY A 119 10.82 -31.56 3.51
CA GLY A 119 11.50 -30.50 2.80
C GLY A 119 12.96 -30.36 3.24
N PRO A 120 13.53 -29.15 3.15
CA PRO A 120 14.90 -28.87 3.57
C PRO A 120 15.05 -28.96 5.09
N LYS A 121 16.31 -29.13 5.55
CA LYS A 121 16.67 -29.03 6.96
C LYS A 121 16.38 -27.62 7.47
N LEU A 122 15.71 -27.54 8.61
CA LEU A 122 15.36 -26.25 9.23
C LEU A 122 16.60 -25.40 9.50
N ILE A 123 17.66 -26.00 10.05
CA ILE A 123 18.89 -25.28 10.41
C ILE A 123 19.50 -24.55 9.20
N SER A 124 19.56 -25.19 8.04
CA SER A 124 20.10 -24.59 6.82
C SER A 124 19.29 -23.37 6.38
N CYS A 125 17.96 -23.45 6.47
CA CYS A 125 17.09 -22.31 6.16
C CYS A 125 17.26 -21.16 7.18
N LEU A 126 17.46 -21.47 8.46
CA LEU A 126 17.72 -20.45 9.49
C LEU A 126 19.10 -19.80 9.33
N GLU A 127 20.11 -20.53 8.87
CA GLU A 127 21.44 -19.98 8.52
C GLU A 127 21.35 -18.96 7.38
N GLU A 128 20.47 -19.19 6.40
CA GLU A 128 20.18 -18.19 5.34
C GLU A 128 19.59 -16.89 5.93
N VAL A 129 18.67 -17.01 6.91
CA VAL A 129 18.11 -15.83 7.61
C VAL A 129 19.20 -15.10 8.39
N VAL A 130 20.05 -15.80 9.13
CA VAL A 130 21.16 -15.21 9.88
C VAL A 130 22.10 -14.45 8.94
N THR A 131 22.44 -15.05 7.80
CA THR A 131 23.30 -14.44 6.77
C THR A 131 22.67 -13.14 6.25
N PHE A 132 21.41 -13.19 5.85
CA PHE A 132 20.67 -12.03 5.36
C PHE A 132 20.63 -10.89 6.42
N LEU A 133 20.31 -11.21 7.67
CA LEU A 133 20.23 -10.21 8.74
C LEU A 133 21.59 -9.58 9.10
N ALA A 134 22.70 -10.26 8.80
CA ALA A 134 24.04 -9.70 8.94
C ALA A 134 24.34 -8.65 7.85
N GLU A 135 23.83 -8.86 6.64
CA GLU A 135 24.00 -7.94 5.50
C GLU A 135 23.00 -6.77 5.53
N HIS A 136 21.82 -6.98 6.13
CA HIS A 136 20.71 -6.03 6.15
C HIS A 136 20.32 -5.64 7.59
N PRO A 137 21.10 -4.78 8.28
CA PRO A 137 20.98 -4.52 9.73
C PRO A 137 19.69 -3.79 10.15
N LYS A 138 18.93 -3.25 9.20
CA LYS A 138 17.65 -2.56 9.44
C LYS A 138 16.43 -3.41 9.09
N GLU A 139 16.62 -4.64 8.67
CA GLU A 139 15.52 -5.53 8.36
C GLU A 139 15.16 -6.38 9.58
N VAL A 140 13.86 -6.66 9.73
CA VAL A 140 13.30 -7.46 10.82
C VAL A 140 12.52 -8.63 10.24
N VAL A 141 12.84 -9.85 10.65
CA VAL A 141 12.21 -11.09 10.17
C VAL A 141 11.32 -11.69 11.26
N LEU A 142 10.12 -12.10 10.85
CA LEU A 142 9.12 -12.76 11.67
C LEU A 142 9.09 -14.24 11.28
N LEU A 143 9.41 -15.12 12.21
CA LEU A 143 9.37 -16.57 12.02
C LEU A 143 8.20 -17.14 12.81
N ASP A 144 7.19 -17.69 12.13
CA ASP A 144 6.03 -18.30 12.76
C ASP A 144 6.16 -19.82 12.71
N PHE A 145 6.60 -20.42 13.82
CA PHE A 145 6.59 -21.86 14.02
C PHE A 145 5.16 -22.31 14.34
N ASN A 146 4.39 -22.43 13.27
CA ASN A 146 2.95 -22.52 13.31
C ASN A 146 2.49 -23.95 13.64
N HIS A 147 3.15 -24.97 13.06
CA HIS A 147 2.82 -26.37 13.29
C HIS A 147 4.06 -27.20 13.61
N PHE A 148 3.88 -28.18 14.50
CA PHE A 148 4.92 -29.12 14.91
C PHE A 148 4.40 -30.55 14.75
N TYR A 149 5.26 -31.44 14.25
CA TYR A 149 4.94 -32.84 14.01
C TYR A 149 6.04 -33.75 14.53
N SER A 150 5.66 -34.92 15.05
CA SER A 150 6.61 -35.93 15.56
C SER A 150 7.60 -35.37 16.60
N MET A 151 7.16 -34.42 17.41
CA MET A 151 7.96 -33.73 18.42
C MET A 151 7.30 -33.89 19.78
N GLU A 152 8.09 -34.37 20.74
CA GLU A 152 7.73 -34.36 22.17
C GLU A 152 8.45 -33.21 22.88
N LEU A 153 8.25 -33.09 24.19
CA LEU A 153 8.83 -32.02 25.02
C LEU A 153 10.36 -31.89 24.83
N GLU A 154 11.08 -33.01 24.73
CA GLU A 154 12.53 -33.02 24.53
C GLU A 154 12.92 -32.35 23.20
N GLN A 155 12.24 -32.70 22.09
CA GLN A 155 12.50 -32.10 20.79
C GLN A 155 12.12 -30.62 20.76
N HIS A 156 11.08 -30.20 21.48
CA HIS A 156 10.75 -28.79 21.64
C HIS A 156 11.87 -28.02 22.35
N ILE A 157 12.41 -28.57 23.45
CA ILE A 157 13.54 -27.96 24.17
C ILE A 157 14.79 -27.87 23.29
N GLN A 158 15.09 -28.94 22.53
CA GLN A 158 16.21 -28.95 21.58
C GLN A 158 16.06 -27.86 20.52
N LEU A 159 14.88 -27.77 19.89
CA LEU A 159 14.60 -26.74 18.88
C LEU A 159 14.68 -25.34 19.46
N ILE A 160 14.09 -25.09 20.63
CA ILE A 160 14.14 -23.76 21.26
C ILE A 160 15.59 -23.38 21.60
N THR A 161 16.37 -24.31 22.15
CA THR A 161 17.79 -24.09 22.45
C THR A 161 18.58 -23.72 21.19
N LEU A 162 18.31 -24.42 20.07
CA LEU A 162 18.89 -24.09 18.77
C LEU A 162 18.51 -22.66 18.34
N LEU A 163 17.23 -22.29 18.41
CA LEU A 163 16.75 -20.96 18.01
C LEU A 163 17.37 -19.84 18.85
N LEU A 164 17.42 -20.01 20.17
CA LEU A 164 18.05 -19.06 21.09
C LEU A 164 19.55 -18.89 20.80
N SER A 165 20.24 -20.00 20.49
CA SER A 165 21.66 -19.96 20.13
C SER A 165 21.92 -19.31 18.77
N MET A 166 21.08 -19.56 17.76
CA MET A 166 21.28 -19.03 16.41
C MET A 166 21.02 -17.52 16.33
N PHE A 167 20.06 -17.02 17.10
CA PHE A 167 19.63 -15.61 17.06
C PHE A 167 20.02 -14.84 18.32
N GLU A 168 21.05 -15.29 19.04
CA GLU A 168 21.53 -14.67 20.28
C GLU A 168 21.75 -13.16 20.09
N GLY A 169 21.14 -12.36 20.97
CA GLY A 169 21.22 -10.89 20.93
C GLY A 169 20.43 -10.21 19.82
N ARG A 170 19.71 -10.95 18.96
CA ARG A 170 18.84 -10.42 17.90
C ARG A 170 17.35 -10.70 18.12
N LEU A 171 16.99 -11.46 19.14
CA LEU A 171 15.59 -11.82 19.45
C LEU A 171 14.85 -10.69 20.16
N CYS A 172 13.59 -10.48 19.77
CA CYS A 172 12.68 -9.58 20.44
C CYS A 172 11.93 -10.35 21.54
N PRO A 173 12.15 -10.04 22.82
CA PRO A 173 11.35 -10.66 23.87
C PRO A 173 9.88 -10.26 23.76
N PHE A 174 9.00 -11.15 24.17
CA PHE A 174 7.58 -10.89 24.22
C PHE A 174 7.24 -9.96 25.39
N SER A 175 6.50 -8.90 25.10
CA SER A 175 5.89 -8.02 26.10
C SER A 175 4.40 -7.91 25.82
N ALA A 176 3.57 -8.11 26.85
CA ALA A 176 2.13 -7.94 26.73
C ALA A 176 1.70 -6.47 26.59
N THR A 177 2.56 -5.53 27.02
CA THR A 177 2.28 -4.09 27.06
C THR A 177 3.03 -3.33 25.98
N ASP A 178 4.28 -3.69 25.73
CA ASP A 178 5.15 -2.96 24.81
C ASP A 178 5.06 -3.52 23.41
N LYS A 179 4.84 -2.63 22.44
CA LYS A 179 4.72 -2.99 21.03
C LYS A 179 5.97 -2.50 20.31
N PRO A 180 6.84 -3.38 19.80
CA PRO A 180 8.09 -2.97 19.18
C PRO A 180 7.80 -2.14 17.92
N SER A 181 8.54 -1.07 17.72
CA SER A 181 8.65 -0.32 16.47
C SER A 181 9.97 -0.65 15.77
N LEU A 182 10.10 -0.37 14.48
CA LEU A 182 11.38 -0.55 13.76
C LEU A 182 12.51 0.22 14.46
N ALA A 183 12.25 1.47 14.87
CA ALA A 183 13.21 2.30 15.59
C ALA A 183 13.66 1.66 16.91
N SER A 184 12.72 1.15 17.72
CA SER A 184 13.08 0.49 18.98
C SER A 184 13.86 -0.80 18.76
N LEU A 185 13.54 -1.56 17.72
CA LEU A 185 14.24 -2.81 17.41
C LEU A 185 15.67 -2.52 16.97
N TRP A 186 15.88 -1.57 16.06
CA TRP A 186 17.22 -1.17 15.60
C TRP A 186 18.09 -0.60 16.71
N GLN A 187 17.51 0.23 17.58
CA GLN A 187 18.22 0.80 18.73
C GLN A 187 18.79 -0.28 19.65
N ASN A 188 18.06 -1.38 19.81
CA ASN A 188 18.45 -2.52 20.64
C ASN A 188 19.15 -3.65 19.85
N ARG A 189 19.43 -3.45 18.55
CA ARG A 189 19.99 -4.47 17.62
C ARG A 189 19.16 -5.75 17.53
N ILE A 190 17.85 -5.63 17.75
CA ILE A 190 16.89 -6.71 17.59
C ILE A 190 16.45 -6.77 16.14
N GLN A 191 16.38 -7.98 15.57
CA GLN A 191 16.01 -8.23 14.18
C GLN A 191 15.06 -9.42 13.99
N VAL A 192 14.78 -10.22 15.03
CA VAL A 192 13.98 -11.45 14.88
C VAL A 192 12.85 -11.49 15.91
N ILE A 193 11.65 -11.78 15.44
CA ILE A 193 10.50 -12.15 16.27
C ILE A 193 10.14 -13.60 15.95
N ILE A 194 10.08 -14.46 16.96
CA ILE A 194 9.70 -15.86 16.80
C ILE A 194 8.34 -16.09 17.47
N PHE A 195 7.34 -16.46 16.68
CA PHE A 195 6.08 -16.99 17.19
C PHE A 195 6.21 -18.51 17.32
N TYR A 196 5.82 -19.05 18.47
CA TYR A 196 5.96 -20.48 18.76
C TYR A 196 4.62 -21.03 19.27
N GLN A 197 3.90 -21.79 18.43
CA GLN A 197 2.53 -22.25 18.67
C GLN A 197 2.46 -23.49 19.59
N GLN A 198 3.16 -23.47 20.74
CA GLN A 198 3.16 -24.55 21.75
C GLN A 198 3.21 -24.00 23.16
N GLU A 199 2.64 -24.71 24.14
CA GLU A 199 2.49 -24.24 25.52
C GLU A 199 3.82 -23.98 26.23
N ILE A 200 4.87 -24.71 25.87
CA ILE A 200 6.22 -24.56 26.43
C ILE A 200 6.77 -23.13 26.27
N VAL A 201 6.24 -22.35 25.32
CA VAL A 201 6.60 -20.94 25.09
C VAL A 201 6.47 -20.08 26.36
N ALA A 202 5.60 -20.46 27.29
CA ALA A 202 5.42 -19.76 28.56
C ALA A 202 6.67 -19.75 29.45
N GLU A 203 7.62 -20.67 29.23
CA GLU A 203 8.88 -20.72 29.96
C GLU A 203 10.00 -19.88 29.31
N PHE A 204 9.79 -19.35 28.10
CA PHE A 204 10.80 -18.64 27.32
C PHE A 204 10.34 -17.24 26.94
N GLN A 205 10.91 -16.22 27.59
CA GLN A 205 10.53 -14.82 27.39
C GLN A 205 10.90 -14.27 25.99
N ASP A 206 11.89 -14.86 25.34
CA ASP A 206 12.34 -14.48 24.00
C ASP A 206 11.42 -14.96 22.87
N LEU A 207 10.39 -15.75 23.19
CA LEU A 207 9.45 -16.32 22.24
C LEU A 207 8.04 -15.75 22.43
N TRP A 208 7.34 -15.58 21.31
CA TRP A 208 6.01 -14.98 21.27
C TRP A 208 4.93 -16.07 21.29
N PRO A 209 3.96 -16.00 22.21
CA PRO A 209 2.93 -17.02 22.34
C PRO A 209 1.90 -16.92 21.21
N ALA A 210 1.18 -18.03 20.97
CA ALA A 210 0.06 -18.13 20.03
C ALA A 210 -0.91 -16.94 20.08
N ALA A 211 -1.23 -16.47 21.29
CA ALA A 211 -2.18 -15.39 21.51
C ALA A 211 -1.74 -14.02 20.95
N SER A 212 -0.48 -13.86 20.55
CA SER A 212 0.10 -12.61 20.03
C SER A 212 -0.14 -12.41 18.52
N ILE A 213 -0.53 -13.47 17.80
CA ILE A 213 -0.76 -13.47 16.35
C ILE A 213 -2.09 -14.17 16.02
N ALA A 214 -2.86 -13.61 15.10
CA ALA A 214 -4.08 -14.22 14.58
C ALA A 214 -3.86 -14.59 13.11
N SER A 215 -4.12 -15.86 12.75
CA SER A 215 -3.89 -16.39 11.40
C SER A 215 -5.12 -17.19 10.92
N PRO A 216 -6.23 -16.51 10.58
CA PRO A 216 -7.47 -17.15 10.16
C PRO A 216 -7.35 -17.80 8.77
N TRP A 217 -7.82 -19.05 8.65
CA TRP A 217 -7.73 -19.85 7.43
C TRP A 217 -9.12 -20.10 6.81
N ALA A 218 -9.29 -19.65 5.56
CA ALA A 218 -10.58 -19.72 4.86
C ALA A 218 -11.00 -21.13 4.42
N ASN A 219 -10.03 -22.05 4.26
CA ASN A 219 -10.21 -23.43 3.80
C ASN A 219 -11.19 -23.54 2.61
N THR A 220 -10.86 -22.90 1.49
CA THR A 220 -11.73 -22.86 0.31
C THR A 220 -10.94 -22.81 -1.00
N MET A 221 -11.56 -23.26 -2.09
CA MET A 221 -11.06 -23.11 -3.46
C MET A 221 -11.63 -21.90 -4.20
N ASP A 222 -12.48 -21.12 -3.53
CA ASP A 222 -13.08 -19.92 -4.09
C ASP A 222 -12.30 -18.66 -3.65
N ALA A 223 -11.75 -17.94 -4.63
CA ALA A 223 -10.93 -16.76 -4.37
C ALA A 223 -11.73 -15.60 -3.78
N GLU A 224 -12.98 -15.40 -4.21
CA GLU A 224 -13.81 -14.32 -3.67
C GLU A 224 -14.21 -14.62 -2.23
N ARG A 225 -14.67 -15.86 -1.98
CA ARG A 225 -14.99 -16.30 -0.63
C ARG A 225 -13.77 -16.27 0.30
N CYS A 226 -12.59 -16.59 -0.20
CA CYS A 226 -11.35 -16.49 0.57
C CYS A 226 -11.10 -15.03 0.99
N LEU A 227 -11.12 -14.10 0.03
CA LEU A 227 -10.86 -12.69 0.30
C LEU A 227 -11.94 -12.04 1.19
N GLU A 228 -13.22 -12.38 0.99
CA GLU A 228 -14.33 -11.98 1.87
C GLU A 228 -14.16 -12.51 3.30
N TYR A 229 -13.72 -13.77 3.44
CA TYR A 229 -13.44 -14.38 4.73
C TYR A 229 -12.30 -13.65 5.45
N GLN A 230 -11.20 -13.36 4.74
CA GLN A 230 -10.07 -12.62 5.29
C GLN A 230 -10.49 -11.21 5.72
N GLU A 231 -11.26 -10.51 4.90
CA GLU A 231 -11.76 -9.17 5.23
C GLU A 231 -12.64 -9.17 6.48
N LYS A 232 -13.54 -10.15 6.59
CA LYS A 232 -14.41 -10.32 7.76
C LYS A 232 -13.58 -10.54 9.03
N HIS A 233 -12.60 -11.45 8.99
CA HIS A 233 -11.80 -11.79 10.17
C HIS A 233 -10.87 -10.65 10.55
N ALA A 234 -10.32 -9.91 9.59
CA ALA A 234 -9.55 -8.71 9.86
C ALA A 234 -10.37 -7.65 10.61
N LYS A 235 -11.65 -7.45 10.24
CA LYS A 235 -12.57 -6.54 10.94
C LYS A 235 -12.91 -6.99 12.36
N GLU A 236 -13.12 -8.29 12.56
CA GLU A 236 -13.57 -8.84 13.84
C GLU A 236 -12.43 -9.10 14.84
N GLN A 237 -11.23 -9.45 14.35
CA GLN A 237 -10.14 -9.97 15.17
C GLN A 237 -8.93 -9.03 15.29
N ARG A 238 -8.88 -7.91 14.53
CA ARG A 238 -7.87 -6.87 14.77
C ARG A 238 -8.08 -6.25 16.14
N ARG A 239 -7.28 -6.71 17.10
CA ARG A 239 -7.14 -6.10 18.42
C ARG A 239 -5.89 -5.24 18.45
N GLU A 240 -5.96 -4.13 19.16
CA GLU A 240 -4.86 -3.18 19.20
C GLU A 240 -3.59 -3.82 19.75
N GLY A 241 -2.56 -3.99 18.90
CA GLY A 241 -1.25 -4.51 19.30
C GLY A 241 -0.98 -5.99 19.06
N LYS A 242 -1.87 -6.70 18.37
CA LYS A 242 -1.61 -8.07 17.92
C LYS A 242 -1.23 -8.08 16.45
N PHE A 243 -0.39 -9.04 16.06
CA PHE A 243 -0.18 -9.33 14.64
C PHE A 243 -1.41 -10.03 14.06
N HIS A 244 -1.71 -9.73 12.80
CA HIS A 244 -2.81 -10.35 12.08
C HIS A 244 -2.33 -10.75 10.69
N VAL A 245 -2.53 -12.01 10.35
CA VAL A 245 -2.10 -12.62 9.09
C VAL A 245 -3.33 -12.78 8.19
N CYS A 246 -3.30 -12.10 7.05
CA CYS A 246 -4.24 -12.28 5.96
C CYS A 246 -3.74 -13.42 5.06
N GLN A 247 -4.38 -14.58 5.16
CA GLN A 247 -4.01 -15.74 4.33
C GLN A 247 -4.74 -15.72 2.99
N ALA A 248 -4.12 -15.14 1.96
CA ALA A 248 -4.64 -15.13 0.60
C ALA A 248 -4.23 -16.40 -0.15
N ILE A 249 -4.66 -17.55 0.37
CA ILE A 249 -4.36 -18.89 -0.16
C ILE A 249 -5.64 -19.67 -0.45
N LEU A 250 -5.57 -20.63 -1.38
CA LEU A 250 -6.68 -21.54 -1.69
C LEU A 250 -6.30 -22.97 -1.30
N THR A 251 -7.26 -23.72 -0.78
CA THR A 251 -7.04 -25.08 -0.27
C THR A 251 -7.74 -26.10 -1.14
N PRO A 252 -7.00 -26.91 -1.93
CA PRO A 252 -7.59 -27.95 -2.75
C PRO A 252 -8.12 -29.11 -1.90
N SER A 253 -9.33 -29.57 -2.22
CA SER A 253 -9.85 -30.81 -1.63
C SER A 253 -9.16 -32.03 -2.24
N THR A 254 -9.16 -33.16 -1.53
CA THR A 254 -8.68 -34.44 -2.09
C THR A 254 -9.35 -34.79 -3.42
N GLN A 255 -10.65 -34.48 -3.56
CA GLN A 255 -11.37 -34.67 -4.82
C GLN A 255 -10.79 -33.81 -5.96
N THR A 256 -10.48 -32.54 -5.68
CA THR A 256 -9.87 -31.61 -6.63
C THR A 256 -8.50 -32.14 -7.10
N ILE A 257 -7.68 -32.63 -6.17
CA ILE A 257 -6.37 -33.22 -6.48
C ILE A 257 -6.55 -34.45 -7.38
N MET A 258 -7.44 -35.37 -7.00
CA MET A 258 -7.71 -36.60 -7.75
C MET A 258 -8.23 -36.35 -9.17
N GLN A 259 -8.99 -35.27 -9.38
CA GLN A 259 -9.47 -34.86 -10.71
C GLN A 259 -8.40 -34.17 -11.56
N ASN A 260 -7.33 -33.67 -10.94
CA ASN A 260 -6.31 -32.84 -11.60
C ASN A 260 -4.89 -33.36 -11.32
N LEU A 261 -4.64 -34.65 -11.58
CA LEU A 261 -3.36 -35.32 -11.28
C LEU A 261 -2.14 -34.69 -11.98
N THR A 262 -2.34 -34.03 -13.12
CA THR A 262 -1.27 -33.30 -13.84
C THR A 262 -1.11 -31.84 -13.39
N GLY A 263 -1.97 -31.38 -12.48
CA GLY A 263 -1.98 -30.03 -11.93
C GLY A 263 -0.97 -29.79 -10.81
N SER A 264 -1.11 -28.64 -10.17
CA SER A 264 -0.30 -28.18 -9.05
C SER A 264 -1.01 -27.06 -8.29
N VAL A 265 -0.54 -26.76 -7.07
CA VAL A 265 -0.98 -25.57 -6.30
C VAL A 265 -0.80 -24.30 -7.13
N LEU A 266 0.35 -24.12 -7.78
CA LEU A 266 0.60 -22.96 -8.64
C LEU A 266 -0.48 -22.78 -9.70
N ALA A 267 -0.80 -23.84 -10.45
CA ALA A 267 -1.69 -23.75 -11.60
C ALA A 267 -3.19 -23.62 -11.21
N HIS A 268 -3.61 -24.22 -10.10
CA HIS A 268 -5.04 -24.31 -9.73
C HIS A 268 -5.44 -23.42 -8.56
N CYS A 269 -4.47 -22.98 -7.75
CA CYS A 269 -4.70 -22.23 -6.52
C CYS A 269 -4.05 -20.84 -6.61
N ALA A 270 -2.71 -20.78 -6.62
CA ALA A 270 -1.96 -19.53 -6.47
C ALA A 270 -2.29 -18.52 -7.57
N LYS A 271 -2.18 -18.90 -8.86
CA LYS A 271 -2.50 -18.00 -9.98
C LYS A 271 -3.94 -17.45 -9.95
N LYS A 272 -4.88 -18.22 -9.39
CA LYS A 272 -6.29 -17.81 -9.32
C LYS A 272 -6.52 -16.70 -8.31
N ILE A 273 -5.85 -16.75 -7.16
CA ILE A 273 -6.01 -15.77 -6.08
C ILE A 273 -5.00 -14.63 -6.18
N ASN A 274 -3.73 -14.90 -6.50
CA ASN A 274 -2.67 -13.90 -6.60
C ASN A 274 -3.00 -12.84 -7.65
N HIS A 275 -3.56 -13.22 -8.80
CA HIS A 275 -3.99 -12.28 -9.84
C HIS A 275 -5.07 -11.28 -9.35
N LYS A 276 -5.94 -11.70 -8.44
CA LYS A 276 -6.99 -10.84 -7.86
C LYS A 276 -6.47 -9.97 -6.72
N LEU A 277 -5.37 -10.37 -6.09
CA LEU A 277 -4.94 -9.82 -4.83
C LEU A 277 -4.51 -8.34 -4.93
N PRO A 278 -3.74 -7.87 -5.94
CA PRO A 278 -3.42 -6.45 -6.08
C PRO A 278 -4.64 -5.54 -6.29
N GLU A 279 -5.69 -6.02 -6.98
CA GLU A 279 -6.92 -5.25 -7.13
C GLU A 279 -7.74 -5.23 -5.84
N TRP A 280 -7.85 -6.39 -5.17
CA TRP A 280 -8.50 -6.48 -3.87
C TRP A 280 -7.79 -5.63 -2.80
N MET A 281 -6.46 -5.69 -2.72
CA MET A 281 -5.64 -4.87 -1.82
C MET A 281 -5.76 -3.36 -2.09
N ARG A 282 -6.24 -2.94 -3.27
CA ARG A 282 -6.49 -1.54 -3.67
C ARG A 282 -7.96 -1.11 -3.55
N SER A 283 -8.89 -2.06 -3.44
CA SER A 283 -10.34 -1.80 -3.40
C SER A 283 -11.02 -2.20 -2.10
N SER A 284 -10.36 -3.01 -1.27
CA SER A 284 -10.87 -3.44 0.02
C SER A 284 -11.09 -2.24 0.95
N PRO A 285 -12.13 -2.20 1.78
CA PRO A 285 -12.24 -1.19 2.84
C PRO A 285 -11.08 -1.23 3.85
N LEU A 286 -10.17 -2.22 3.75
CA LEU A 286 -8.94 -2.33 4.53
C LEU A 286 -7.73 -1.62 3.88
N VAL A 287 -7.83 -1.09 2.65
CA VAL A 287 -6.75 -0.42 1.87
C VAL A 287 -6.08 0.72 2.65
N GLY A 288 -6.86 1.48 3.44
CA GLY A 288 -6.35 2.55 4.29
C GLY A 288 -5.94 2.11 5.70
N GLN A 289 -6.13 0.85 6.08
CA GLN A 289 -5.89 0.35 7.43
C GLN A 289 -4.56 -0.43 7.52
N ARG A 290 -3.44 0.30 7.67
CA ARG A 290 -2.09 -0.28 7.91
C ARG A 290 -2.10 -1.31 9.05
N GLY A 291 -1.33 -2.40 8.98
CA GLY A 291 -1.12 -3.35 10.09
C GLY A 291 -1.57 -4.79 9.89
N MET A 292 -1.14 -5.40 8.80
CA MET A 292 -1.35 -6.83 8.55
C MET A 292 -0.13 -7.45 7.90
N ILE A 293 0.09 -8.72 8.20
CA ILE A 293 0.97 -9.59 7.44
C ILE A 293 0.10 -10.19 6.32
N TYR A 294 0.55 -10.13 5.07
CA TYR A 294 -0.14 -10.78 3.95
C TYR A 294 0.69 -11.99 3.54
N ILE A 295 0.06 -13.15 3.40
CA ILE A 295 0.74 -14.36 2.90
C ILE A 295 0.04 -14.94 1.68
N VAL A 296 0.86 -15.47 0.76
CA VAL A 296 0.42 -16.16 -0.46
C VAL A 296 1.29 -17.39 -0.72
N ASP A 297 0.80 -18.28 -1.56
CA ASP A 297 1.62 -19.26 -2.28
C ASP A 297 2.32 -18.55 -3.44
N PHE A 298 3.60 -18.87 -3.70
CA PHE A 298 4.43 -18.35 -4.80
C PHE A 298 4.52 -16.82 -4.80
N VAL A 299 5.29 -16.27 -3.84
CA VAL A 299 5.44 -14.83 -3.59
C VAL A 299 5.97 -14.01 -4.79
N GLU A 300 6.57 -14.67 -5.77
CA GLU A 300 7.06 -14.06 -7.01
C GLU A 300 5.96 -13.70 -8.02
N GLU A 301 4.76 -14.25 -7.87
CA GLU A 301 3.69 -14.10 -8.86
C GLU A 301 2.94 -12.76 -8.71
N ASP A 302 2.43 -12.26 -9.84
CA ASP A 302 1.46 -11.15 -9.95
C ASP A 302 1.79 -9.86 -9.16
N GLY A 303 3.07 -9.57 -8.93
CA GLY A 303 3.49 -8.33 -8.25
C GLY A 303 3.01 -8.25 -6.80
N PHE A 304 2.95 -9.39 -6.12
CA PHE A 304 2.53 -9.46 -4.72
C PHE A 304 3.37 -8.57 -3.79
N ILE A 305 4.69 -8.75 -3.77
CA ILE A 305 5.61 -7.96 -2.92
C ILE A 305 5.43 -6.45 -3.11
N PRO A 306 5.57 -5.88 -4.33
CA PRO A 306 5.44 -4.44 -4.50
C PRO A 306 4.07 -3.92 -4.05
N SER A 307 3.00 -4.71 -4.26
CA SER A 307 1.66 -4.35 -3.81
C SER A 307 1.60 -4.20 -2.29
N VAL A 308 2.12 -5.18 -1.53
CA VAL A 308 2.10 -5.13 -0.06
C VAL A 308 3.02 -4.01 0.48
N VAL A 309 4.23 -3.87 -0.07
CA VAL A 309 5.18 -2.83 0.39
C VAL A 309 4.62 -1.42 0.14
N SER A 310 3.94 -1.21 -1.00
CA SER A 310 3.34 0.10 -1.36
C SER A 310 2.24 0.56 -0.40
N LEU A 311 1.59 -0.35 0.33
CA LEU A 311 0.61 0.00 1.36
C LEU A 311 1.24 0.82 2.51
N ASN A 312 2.57 0.81 2.65
CA ASN A 312 3.28 1.59 3.64
C ASN A 312 3.59 3.04 3.18
N THR A 313 3.57 3.38 1.88
CA THR A 313 4.29 4.59 1.36
C THR A 313 3.48 5.65 0.60
N LEU A 314 2.15 5.63 0.63
CA LEU A 314 1.30 6.57 -0.12
C LEU A 314 1.57 8.06 0.29
N SER A 315 1.40 9.12 -0.57
CA SER A 315 1.12 10.57 -0.20
C SER A 315 0.90 11.50 -1.47
N GLY A 316 0.69 12.85 -1.41
CA GLY A 316 0.72 14.04 -2.38
C GLY A 316 -0.02 14.27 -3.77
N THR A 317 -1.30 14.75 -3.94
CA THR A 317 -2.14 14.73 -5.20
C THR A 317 -2.48 16.02 -6.02
N HIS A 318 -2.67 15.88 -7.34
CA HIS A 318 -3.37 16.80 -8.26
C HIS A 318 -4.85 16.39 -8.48
N ASN A 319 -5.77 17.35 -8.53
CA ASN A 319 -7.23 17.17 -8.60
C ASN A 319 -7.78 16.17 -7.56
N SER A 320 -7.55 16.43 -6.27
CA SER A 320 -7.73 15.48 -5.15
C SER A 320 -9.13 14.87 -5.01
N GLY A 321 -10.16 15.45 -5.64
CA GLY A 321 -11.54 14.94 -5.65
C GLY A 321 -11.89 13.94 -6.76
N CYS A 322 -11.01 13.68 -7.73
CA CYS A 322 -11.37 12.86 -8.89
C CYS A 322 -11.38 11.33 -8.63
N TYR A 323 -11.06 10.87 -7.41
CA TYR A 323 -11.04 9.44 -7.07
C TYR A 323 -12.42 8.78 -7.16
N SER A 324 -13.48 9.54 -6.86
CA SER A 324 -14.84 9.04 -6.83
C SER A 324 -15.60 9.23 -8.14
N LEU A 325 -14.97 9.70 -9.22
CA LEU A 325 -15.64 9.86 -10.51
C LEU A 325 -16.19 8.50 -10.96
N ARG A 326 -17.43 8.48 -11.46
CA ARG A 326 -18.03 7.26 -12.02
C ARG A 326 -18.63 7.53 -13.39
N ALA A 327 -18.56 6.53 -14.27
CA ALA A 327 -19.05 6.65 -15.65
C ALA A 327 -20.59 6.74 -15.75
N ASP A 328 -21.33 6.48 -14.69
CA ASP A 328 -22.78 6.67 -14.62
C ASP A 328 -23.17 8.12 -14.27
N TRP A 329 -22.26 8.91 -13.68
CA TRP A 329 -22.54 10.28 -13.23
C TRP A 329 -22.67 11.28 -14.38
N GLU A 330 -23.29 12.43 -14.09
CA GLU A 330 -23.55 13.49 -15.07
C GLU A 330 -22.24 14.23 -15.43
N ALA A 331 -22.16 14.71 -16.68
CA ALA A 331 -21.08 15.59 -17.12
C ALA A 331 -21.12 16.89 -16.30
N SER A 332 -19.96 17.28 -15.75
CA SER A 332 -19.84 18.52 -14.98
C SER A 332 -19.64 19.74 -15.89
N PRO A 333 -19.79 20.96 -15.34
CA PRO A 333 -19.63 22.18 -16.13
C PRO A 333 -18.25 22.38 -16.76
N ASP A 334 -17.20 21.75 -16.23
CA ASP A 334 -15.83 21.81 -16.75
C ASP A 334 -15.55 20.77 -17.85
N ALA A 335 -16.52 19.92 -18.20
CA ALA A 335 -16.35 18.94 -19.26
C ALA A 335 -16.14 19.58 -20.65
N PRO A 336 -15.28 19.01 -21.52
CA PRO A 336 -15.06 19.51 -22.87
C PRO A 336 -16.36 19.60 -23.69
N PRO A 337 -16.53 20.63 -24.56
CA PRO A 337 -17.75 20.80 -25.35
C PRO A 337 -18.13 19.57 -26.20
N LEU A 338 -17.14 18.94 -26.84
CA LEU A 338 -17.34 17.72 -27.62
C LEU A 338 -17.85 16.57 -26.74
N ALA A 339 -17.31 16.41 -25.53
CA ALA A 339 -17.75 15.39 -24.60
C ALA A 339 -19.20 15.62 -24.15
N LYS A 340 -19.57 16.86 -23.80
CA LYS A 340 -20.96 17.24 -23.50
C LYS A 340 -21.91 16.93 -24.65
N PHE A 341 -21.53 17.29 -25.88
CA PHE A 341 -22.31 16.98 -27.08
C PHE A 341 -22.51 15.47 -27.25
N LEU A 342 -21.44 14.67 -27.15
CA LEU A 342 -21.53 13.21 -27.27
C LEU A 342 -22.38 12.56 -26.18
N THR A 343 -22.35 13.08 -24.94
CA THR A 343 -23.21 12.58 -23.86
C THR A 343 -24.69 12.90 -24.05
N SER A 344 -25.02 13.92 -24.84
CA SER A 344 -26.42 14.25 -25.17
C SER A 344 -27.06 13.22 -26.10
N ILE A 345 -26.26 12.57 -26.96
CA ILE A 345 -26.71 11.58 -27.95
C ILE A 345 -26.89 10.21 -27.27
N PRO A 346 -28.12 9.63 -27.22
CA PRO A 346 -28.40 8.40 -26.47
C PRO A 346 -27.48 7.22 -26.82
N LEU A 347 -27.20 7.00 -28.11
CA LEU A 347 -26.38 5.89 -28.60
C LEU A 347 -24.89 6.02 -28.20
N LEU A 348 -24.39 7.25 -28.05
CA LEU A 348 -22.97 7.51 -27.74
C LEU A 348 -22.74 7.85 -26.27
N ARG A 349 -23.81 8.06 -25.50
CA ARG A 349 -23.77 8.50 -24.10
C ARG A 349 -22.93 7.59 -23.22
N TRP A 350 -23.17 6.28 -23.30
CA TRP A 350 -22.43 5.30 -22.50
C TRP A 350 -20.93 5.37 -22.80
N THR A 351 -20.55 5.31 -24.07
CA THR A 351 -19.15 5.35 -24.52
C THR A 351 -18.48 6.67 -24.14
N ALA A 352 -19.14 7.80 -24.36
CA ALA A 352 -18.63 9.12 -24.02
C ALA A 352 -18.35 9.26 -22.52
N LYS A 353 -19.28 8.81 -21.66
CA LYS A 353 -19.06 8.86 -20.21
C LYS A 353 -17.95 7.92 -19.73
N HIS A 354 -17.77 6.75 -20.36
CA HIS A 354 -16.66 5.84 -20.03
C HIS A 354 -15.31 6.45 -20.41
N ILE A 355 -15.23 7.13 -21.55
CA ILE A 355 -14.04 7.90 -21.94
C ILE A 355 -13.80 9.02 -20.93
N MET A 356 -14.82 9.83 -20.62
CA MET A 356 -14.71 10.92 -19.64
C MET A 356 -14.27 10.44 -18.25
N HIS A 357 -14.74 9.28 -17.79
CA HIS A 357 -14.33 8.70 -16.53
C HIS A 357 -12.84 8.35 -16.52
N LYS A 358 -12.35 7.64 -17.56
CA LYS A 358 -10.92 7.26 -17.66
C LYS A 358 -9.98 8.45 -17.84
N TRP A 359 -10.44 9.48 -18.56
CA TRP A 359 -9.65 10.66 -18.88
C TRP A 359 -9.84 11.83 -17.88
N GLY A 360 -10.80 11.73 -16.96
CA GLY A 360 -11.01 12.68 -15.86
C GLY A 360 -10.55 12.14 -14.50
N LYS A 361 -10.25 10.85 -14.38
CA LYS A 361 -9.69 10.30 -13.13
C LYS A 361 -8.19 10.60 -13.08
N CYS A 362 -7.76 11.35 -12.06
CA CYS A 362 -6.36 11.71 -11.80
C CYS A 362 -5.80 11.09 -10.51
N GLN A 363 -6.64 10.49 -9.66
CA GLN A 363 -6.27 9.88 -8.38
C GLN A 363 -7.06 8.60 -8.14
N ARG A 364 -6.46 7.63 -7.44
CA ARG A 364 -7.17 6.42 -6.95
C ARG A 364 -7.61 6.54 -5.49
N LEU A 365 -6.77 7.15 -4.66
CA LEU A 365 -6.97 7.31 -3.23
C LEU A 365 -8.10 8.32 -2.91
N SER A 366 -8.91 8.05 -1.89
CA SER A 366 -9.83 9.01 -1.28
C SER A 366 -9.11 10.19 -0.62
N THR A 367 -9.82 11.27 -0.26
CA THR A 367 -9.18 12.41 0.39
C THR A 367 -8.56 12.05 1.73
N LEU A 368 -9.22 11.24 2.57
CA LEU A 368 -8.62 10.78 3.81
C LEU A 368 -7.36 9.92 3.55
N GLU A 369 -7.42 8.97 2.62
CA GLU A 369 -6.27 8.12 2.26
C GLU A 369 -5.11 8.97 1.77
N GLN A 370 -5.37 9.95 0.91
CA GLN A 370 -4.43 10.97 0.46
C GLN A 370 -3.73 11.70 1.63
N LEU A 371 -4.47 12.13 2.65
CA LEU A 371 -3.89 12.80 3.82
C LEU A 371 -3.05 11.84 4.68
N LEU A 372 -3.57 10.64 4.98
CA LEU A 372 -2.86 9.61 5.76
C LEU A 372 -1.57 9.16 5.10
N ALA A 373 -1.61 9.15 3.79
CA ALA A 373 -0.51 8.94 2.91
C ALA A 373 0.55 10.03 3.20
N GLY A 374 0.21 11.31 3.11
CA GLY A 374 1.13 12.42 3.42
C GLY A 374 0.94 13.64 2.52
N VAL A 375 -0.13 13.63 1.70
CA VAL A 375 -0.61 14.83 1.01
C VAL A 375 -0.91 15.90 2.06
N ARG A 376 -0.45 17.14 1.83
CA ARG A 376 -0.85 18.30 2.63
C ARG A 376 -1.44 19.43 1.80
N TYR A 377 -1.53 19.27 0.48
CA TYR A 377 -2.14 20.22 -0.44
C TYR A 377 -3.21 19.52 -1.27
N LEU A 378 -4.43 20.06 -1.27
CA LEU A 378 -5.55 19.54 -2.04
C LEU A 378 -5.99 20.57 -3.08
N ASP A 379 -5.95 20.17 -4.36
CA ASP A 379 -6.40 20.97 -5.50
C ASP A 379 -7.88 20.70 -5.78
N LEU A 380 -8.73 21.71 -5.57
CA LEU A 380 -10.19 21.61 -5.52
C LEU A 380 -10.86 22.51 -6.57
N ARG A 381 -11.56 21.87 -7.51
CA ARG A 381 -12.46 22.53 -8.46
C ARG A 381 -13.90 22.30 -8.02
N VAL A 382 -14.65 23.36 -7.77
CA VAL A 382 -15.99 23.28 -7.19
C VAL A 382 -17.05 23.63 -8.21
N ALA A 383 -18.09 22.79 -8.32
CA ALA A 383 -19.33 23.13 -9.00
C ALA A 383 -20.51 23.08 -8.03
N TYR A 384 -21.45 23.99 -8.21
CA TYR A 384 -22.76 23.91 -7.56
C TYR A 384 -23.74 23.17 -8.47
N ARG A 385 -24.47 22.19 -7.91
CA ARG A 385 -25.47 21.42 -8.65
C ARG A 385 -26.88 21.75 -8.18
N VAL A 386 -27.61 22.51 -9.00
CA VAL A 386 -28.97 23.00 -8.72
C VAL A 386 -29.93 21.87 -8.32
N LYS A 387 -29.84 20.72 -9.00
CA LYS A 387 -30.76 19.58 -8.83
C LYS A 387 -30.84 19.08 -7.39
N ASP A 388 -29.72 19.12 -6.65
CA ASP A 388 -29.64 18.60 -5.28
C ASP A 388 -29.29 19.70 -4.28
N ASP A 389 -29.10 20.95 -4.73
CA ASP A 389 -28.71 22.10 -3.91
C ASP A 389 -27.43 21.82 -3.09
N GLN A 390 -26.40 21.26 -3.74
CA GLN A 390 -25.13 20.87 -3.10
C GLN A 390 -23.91 21.29 -3.91
N PHE A 391 -22.78 21.43 -3.22
CA PHE A 391 -21.46 21.66 -3.83
C PHE A 391 -20.72 20.33 -4.03
N TYR A 392 -20.14 20.18 -5.20
CA TYR A 392 -19.40 19.00 -5.61
C TYR A 392 -18.02 19.39 -6.12
N LEU A 393 -17.04 18.52 -5.90
CA LEU A 393 -15.80 18.59 -6.66
C LEU A 393 -16.06 18.11 -8.08
N VAL A 394 -15.31 18.61 -9.06
CA VAL A 394 -15.51 18.24 -10.47
C VAL A 394 -14.20 18.03 -11.21
N HIS A 395 -14.19 17.06 -12.11
CA HIS A 395 -13.21 16.99 -13.18
C HIS A 395 -13.79 16.25 -14.39
N SER A 396 -14.36 16.99 -15.36
CA SER A 396 -15.17 16.51 -16.49
C SER A 396 -16.46 15.74 -16.12
N LEU A 397 -16.50 15.08 -14.97
CA LEU A 397 -17.68 14.52 -14.33
C LEU A 397 -17.80 15.12 -12.92
N TYR A 398 -19.01 15.07 -12.35
CA TYR A 398 -19.16 15.36 -10.93
C TYR A 398 -18.34 14.35 -10.09
N GLY A 399 -17.85 14.82 -8.93
CA GLY A 399 -17.03 14.09 -7.96
C GLY A 399 -17.69 14.08 -6.57
N PRO A 400 -16.93 13.85 -5.48
CA PRO A 400 -17.50 13.79 -4.14
C PRO A 400 -18.10 15.15 -3.76
N ARG A 401 -18.99 15.17 -2.76
CA ARG A 401 -19.47 16.44 -2.23
C ARG A 401 -18.31 17.15 -1.54
N VAL A 402 -18.32 18.47 -1.62
CA VAL A 402 -17.35 19.29 -0.87
C VAL A 402 -17.47 18.99 0.63
N SER A 403 -18.69 18.72 1.12
CA SER A 403 -18.95 18.29 2.50
C SER A 403 -18.09 17.12 2.96
N ASP A 404 -18.08 16.06 2.16
CA ASP A 404 -17.48 14.79 2.52
C ASP A 404 -15.94 14.95 2.56
N VAL A 405 -15.40 15.73 1.62
CA VAL A 405 -13.97 16.06 1.55
C VAL A 405 -13.54 16.92 2.74
N LEU A 406 -14.35 17.91 3.16
CA LEU A 406 -14.02 18.71 4.35
C LEU A 406 -14.13 17.88 5.65
N GLU A 407 -15.02 16.89 5.69
CA GLU A 407 -15.13 15.94 6.80
C GLU A 407 -13.90 15.03 6.90
N ASP A 408 -13.41 14.51 5.78
CA ASP A 408 -12.14 13.75 5.71
C ASP A 408 -10.97 14.58 6.26
N VAL A 409 -10.85 15.84 5.83
CA VAL A 409 -9.81 16.77 6.31
C VAL A 409 -9.95 17.01 7.81
N LYS A 410 -11.17 17.18 8.30
CA LYS A 410 -11.43 17.43 9.72
C LYS A 410 -11.05 16.22 10.58
N THR A 411 -11.46 15.02 10.16
CA THR A 411 -11.12 13.74 10.79
C THR A 411 -9.60 13.58 10.87
N PHE A 412 -8.91 13.77 9.75
CA PHE A 412 -7.45 13.72 9.70
C PHE A 412 -6.78 14.69 10.69
N LEU A 413 -7.23 15.95 10.73
CA LEU A 413 -6.67 16.94 11.66
C LEU A 413 -6.98 16.63 13.13
N GLN A 414 -8.07 15.93 13.44
CA GLN A 414 -8.37 15.48 14.80
C GLN A 414 -7.41 14.38 15.25
N GLU A 415 -7.11 13.43 14.37
CA GLU A 415 -6.20 12.30 14.63
C GLU A 415 -4.73 12.73 14.62
N HIS A 416 -4.38 13.77 13.86
CA HIS A 416 -3.00 14.23 13.67
C HIS A 416 -2.82 15.69 14.12
N PRO A 417 -2.64 15.95 15.42
CA PRO A 417 -2.80 17.28 16.00
C PRO A 417 -1.79 18.33 15.52
N LYS A 418 -0.63 17.91 15.03
CA LYS A 418 0.45 18.78 14.51
C LYS A 418 0.39 18.99 13.00
N GLU A 419 -0.54 18.36 12.29
CA GLU A 419 -0.59 18.47 10.84
C GLU A 419 -1.31 19.74 10.38
N VAL A 420 -0.91 20.21 9.20
CA VAL A 420 -1.48 21.40 8.54
C VAL A 420 -1.87 21.04 7.12
N VAL A 421 -3.10 21.35 6.72
CA VAL A 421 -3.62 21.08 5.38
C VAL A 421 -3.88 22.38 4.62
N LEU A 422 -3.48 22.40 3.37
CA LEU A 422 -3.65 23.49 2.41
C LEU A 422 -4.78 23.08 1.46
N LEU A 423 -5.87 23.84 1.46
CA LEU A 423 -7.01 23.64 0.56
C LEU A 423 -6.97 24.73 -0.51
N ASP A 424 -6.89 24.33 -1.78
CA ASP A 424 -6.86 25.27 -2.89
C ASP A 424 -8.14 25.19 -3.71
N PHE A 425 -9.06 26.10 -3.44
CA PHE A 425 -10.28 26.27 -4.23
C PHE A 425 -9.98 27.14 -5.45
N ASN A 426 -9.50 26.51 -6.51
CA ASN A 426 -8.91 27.21 -7.66
C ASN A 426 -9.89 27.51 -8.80
N HIS A 427 -10.99 26.77 -8.92
CA HIS A 427 -12.03 26.97 -9.95
C HIS A 427 -13.43 26.85 -9.36
N PHE A 428 -14.33 27.74 -9.80
CA PHE A 428 -15.72 27.78 -9.38
C PHE A 428 -16.66 27.75 -10.59
N TYR A 429 -17.56 26.77 -10.61
CA TYR A 429 -18.63 26.62 -11.59
C TYR A 429 -19.97 26.77 -10.87
N LEU A 430 -20.37 28.02 -10.65
CA LEU A 430 -21.56 28.38 -9.89
C LEU A 430 -22.74 28.71 -10.81
N GLU A 431 -23.95 28.65 -10.26
CA GLU A 431 -25.16 29.01 -11.00
C GLU A 431 -25.16 30.51 -11.33
N ARG A 432 -25.47 30.82 -12.59
CA ARG A 432 -25.40 32.19 -13.10
C ARG A 432 -26.45 33.07 -12.42
N GLY A 433 -26.03 34.22 -11.91
CA GLY A 433 -26.88 35.15 -11.17
C GLY A 433 -27.01 34.84 -9.67
N LEU A 434 -26.45 33.73 -9.18
CA LEU A 434 -26.40 33.36 -7.77
C LEU A 434 -24.97 33.27 -7.23
N GLU A 435 -23.96 33.69 -8.00
CA GLU A 435 -22.55 33.46 -7.69
C GLU A 435 -22.17 34.02 -6.32
N LYS A 436 -22.62 35.24 -6.00
CA LYS A 436 -22.36 35.87 -4.71
C LYS A 436 -22.95 35.06 -3.56
N GLU A 437 -24.22 34.67 -3.67
CA GLU A 437 -24.92 33.89 -2.64
C GLU A 437 -24.26 32.52 -2.44
N LEU A 438 -23.91 31.84 -3.53
CA LEU A 438 -23.27 30.53 -3.49
C LEU A 438 -21.85 30.61 -2.91
N HIS A 439 -21.10 31.67 -3.20
CA HIS A 439 -19.83 31.94 -2.51
C HIS A 439 -20.05 32.16 -1.01
N ASP A 440 -21.01 33.01 -0.61
CA ASP A 440 -21.32 33.28 0.79
C ASP A 440 -21.70 31.98 1.54
N ARG A 441 -22.50 31.10 0.90
CA ARG A 441 -22.87 29.77 1.42
C ARG A 441 -21.65 28.86 1.59
N LEU A 442 -20.81 28.72 0.57
CA LEU A 442 -19.62 27.85 0.62
C LEU A 442 -18.61 28.35 1.66
N ILE A 443 -18.46 29.67 1.82
CA ILE A 443 -17.55 30.27 2.80
C ILE A 443 -18.05 30.05 4.21
N THR A 444 -19.35 30.21 4.42
CA THR A 444 -19.99 29.88 5.71
C THR A 444 -19.76 28.42 6.03
N TYR A 445 -19.94 27.54 5.05
CA TYR A 445 -19.70 26.11 5.19
C TYR A 445 -18.26 25.78 5.62
N ILE A 446 -17.25 26.37 4.96
CA ILE A 446 -15.82 26.22 5.32
C ILE A 446 -15.55 26.73 6.74
N LYS A 447 -16.13 27.90 7.09
CA LYS A 447 -15.97 28.52 8.40
C LYS A 447 -16.58 27.66 9.51
N ASP A 448 -17.76 27.11 9.31
CA ASP A 448 -18.45 26.28 10.29
C ASP A 448 -17.74 24.94 10.49
N PHE A 449 -17.14 24.37 9.43
CA PHE A 449 -16.40 23.11 9.52
C PHE A 449 -15.12 23.22 10.35
N PHE A 450 -14.30 24.23 10.06
CA PHE A 450 -12.94 24.34 10.59
C PHE A 450 -12.81 25.36 11.73
N GLY A 451 -13.67 26.37 11.80
CA GLY A 451 -13.70 27.37 12.86
C GLY A 451 -12.32 27.97 13.12
N GLU A 452 -11.83 27.82 14.35
CA GLU A 452 -10.54 28.35 14.78
C GLU A 452 -9.33 27.66 14.13
N LEU A 453 -9.50 26.51 13.49
CA LEU A 453 -8.41 25.86 12.76
C LEU A 453 -7.98 26.66 11.52
N LEU A 454 -8.83 27.55 10.99
CA LEU A 454 -8.54 28.35 9.81
C LEU A 454 -7.45 29.39 10.08
N CYS A 455 -6.42 29.41 9.23
CA CYS A 455 -5.32 30.34 9.31
C CYS A 455 -5.66 31.69 8.67
N PRO A 456 -5.59 32.81 9.41
CA PRO A 456 -5.79 34.15 8.88
C PRO A 456 -4.76 34.55 7.80
N LYS A 457 -5.18 35.32 6.79
CA LYS A 457 -4.35 35.74 5.65
C LYS A 457 -3.30 36.80 6.00
N ASP A 458 -3.53 37.59 7.06
CA ASP A 458 -2.59 38.59 7.57
C ASP A 458 -1.34 37.96 8.23
N GLN A 459 -1.31 36.63 8.37
CA GLN A 459 -0.13 35.87 8.82
C GLN A 459 0.77 35.39 7.67
N ALA A 460 0.45 35.75 6.41
CA ALA A 460 1.13 35.25 5.20
C ALA A 460 2.64 35.45 5.14
N ASP A 461 3.13 36.59 5.63
CA ASP A 461 4.55 36.92 5.55
C ASP A 461 5.39 36.10 6.56
N ARG A 462 4.75 35.42 7.52
CA ARG A 462 5.41 34.73 8.65
C ARG A 462 4.87 33.33 8.95
N ILE A 463 4.20 32.64 8.01
CA ILE A 463 3.79 31.26 8.24
C ILE A 463 5.01 30.35 8.39
N HIS A 464 5.13 29.77 9.57
CA HIS A 464 6.00 28.65 9.89
C HIS A 464 5.24 27.74 10.85
N LEU A 465 5.57 26.44 10.84
CA LEU A 465 4.82 25.43 11.58
C LEU A 465 4.66 25.76 13.07
N ASN A 466 5.69 26.28 13.73
CA ASN A 466 5.60 26.66 15.14
C ASN A 466 4.54 27.74 15.41
N SER A 467 4.45 28.77 14.56
CA SER A 467 3.41 29.80 14.69
C SER A 467 2.02 29.22 14.49
N LEU A 468 1.85 28.34 13.51
CA LEU A 468 0.57 27.66 13.27
C LEU A 468 0.15 26.81 14.48
N TRP A 469 1.08 26.02 15.03
CA TRP A 469 0.82 25.19 16.22
C TRP A 469 0.51 26.02 17.46
N GLN A 470 1.29 27.07 17.73
CA GLN A 470 1.07 27.96 18.87
C GLN A 470 -0.30 28.63 18.81
N ASN A 471 -0.72 29.05 17.62
CA ASN A 471 -2.00 29.71 17.40
C ASN A 471 -3.15 28.73 17.08
N LYS A 472 -2.91 27.41 17.20
CA LYS A 472 -3.87 26.33 16.89
C LYS A 472 -4.48 26.42 15.48
N ARG A 473 -3.75 26.99 14.52
CA ARG A 473 -4.14 27.09 13.11
C ARG A 473 -3.61 25.85 12.38
N ARG A 474 -4.47 25.20 11.59
CA ARG A 474 -4.17 23.93 10.90
C ARG A 474 -4.71 23.83 9.49
N VAL A 475 -5.48 24.82 9.03
CA VAL A 475 -6.03 24.85 7.67
C VAL A 475 -5.72 26.18 7.01
N VAL A 476 -5.06 26.14 5.85
CA VAL A 476 -4.87 27.30 4.98
C VAL A 476 -5.78 27.13 3.78
N VAL A 477 -6.60 28.15 3.48
CA VAL A 477 -7.58 28.08 2.38
C VAL A 477 -7.23 29.12 1.32
N PHE A 478 -6.71 28.68 0.18
CA PHE A 478 -6.59 29.51 -1.02
C PHE A 478 -7.93 29.53 -1.74
N TYR A 479 -8.37 30.72 -2.16
CA TYR A 479 -9.71 30.91 -2.71
C TYR A 479 -9.68 31.81 -3.94
N TYR A 480 -9.84 31.22 -5.13
CA TYR A 480 -9.72 31.90 -6.43
C TYR A 480 -10.94 32.72 -6.86
N ALA A 481 -11.43 33.55 -5.94
CA ALA A 481 -12.39 34.61 -6.20
C ALA A 481 -11.93 35.87 -5.44
N SER A 482 -11.01 36.63 -6.03
CA SER A 482 -10.25 37.70 -5.35
C SER A 482 -11.12 38.73 -4.63
N CYS A 483 -12.23 39.16 -5.24
CA CYS A 483 -13.15 40.12 -4.63
C CYS A 483 -13.83 39.56 -3.38
N VAL A 484 -14.16 38.26 -3.39
CA VAL A 484 -14.77 37.55 -2.26
C VAL A 484 -13.72 37.29 -1.18
N ALA A 485 -12.58 36.69 -1.54
CA ALA A 485 -11.48 36.38 -0.61
C ALA A 485 -10.98 37.63 0.14
N SER A 486 -10.96 38.79 -0.52
CA SER A 486 -10.58 40.07 0.10
C SER A 486 -11.46 40.44 1.29
N GLY A 487 -12.76 40.11 1.24
CA GLY A 487 -13.73 40.39 2.30
C GLY A 487 -13.65 39.46 3.51
N HIS A 488 -12.92 38.35 3.43
CA HIS A 488 -12.82 37.36 4.51
C HIS A 488 -11.38 37.25 5.05
N PRO A 489 -11.18 37.29 6.38
CA PRO A 489 -9.85 37.31 6.98
C PRO A 489 -9.12 35.96 6.91
N PHE A 490 -9.83 34.86 6.72
CA PHE A 490 -9.29 33.49 6.69
C PHE A 490 -9.14 32.90 5.28
N LEU A 491 -9.49 33.67 4.24
CA LEU A 491 -9.34 33.24 2.85
C LEU A 491 -8.13 33.92 2.23
N TRP A 492 -7.21 33.09 1.74
CA TRP A 492 -5.97 33.52 1.12
C TRP A 492 -6.25 33.81 -0.35
N PRO A 493 -5.99 35.04 -0.81
CA PRO A 493 -6.34 35.43 -2.16
C PRO A 493 -5.35 34.81 -3.18
N PRO A 494 -5.68 34.84 -4.49
CA PRO A 494 -4.84 34.25 -5.55
C PRO A 494 -3.40 34.78 -5.63
N GLN A 495 -3.11 35.94 -5.02
CA GLN A 495 -1.76 36.49 -4.97
C GLN A 495 -0.87 35.75 -3.97
N SER A 496 -1.43 34.96 -3.06
CA SER A 496 -0.68 34.22 -2.03
C SER A 496 -0.17 32.85 -2.50
N ILE A 497 -0.62 32.40 -3.67
CA ILE A 497 -0.21 31.13 -4.28
C ILE A 497 -0.11 31.29 -5.79
N SER A 498 0.95 30.73 -6.37
CA SER A 498 1.17 30.73 -7.82
C SER A 498 1.22 29.30 -8.33
N SER A 499 0.71 29.07 -9.53
CA SER A 499 0.76 27.77 -10.19
C SER A 499 1.08 27.98 -11.67
N ASN A 500 2.05 27.21 -12.18
CA ASN A 500 2.37 27.19 -13.60
C ASN A 500 1.92 25.84 -14.19
N TRP A 501 0.83 25.88 -14.94
CA TRP A 501 0.33 24.73 -15.68
C TRP A 501 0.93 24.71 -17.09
N ALA A 502 1.59 23.61 -17.46
CA ALA A 502 2.29 23.50 -18.73
C ALA A 502 1.38 23.17 -19.93
N ASP A 503 0.16 22.67 -19.69
CA ASP A 503 -0.83 22.28 -20.70
C ASP A 503 -0.22 21.53 -21.91
N THR A 504 0.56 20.48 -21.61
CA THR A 504 1.36 19.77 -22.63
C THR A 504 1.44 18.26 -22.35
N MET A 505 1.62 17.49 -23.44
CA MET A 505 1.97 16.07 -23.40
C MET A 505 3.49 15.84 -23.47
N SER A 506 4.29 16.90 -23.63
CA SER A 506 5.74 16.82 -23.67
C SER A 506 6.32 16.81 -22.26
N ARG A 507 6.95 15.68 -21.87
CA ARG A 507 7.64 15.56 -20.58
C ARG A 507 8.68 16.66 -20.38
N ARG A 508 9.48 16.93 -21.42
CA ARG A 508 10.54 17.93 -21.34
C ARG A 508 9.98 19.33 -21.10
N GLU A 509 8.89 19.67 -21.79
CA GLU A 509 8.25 20.99 -21.65
C GLU A 509 7.56 21.12 -20.29
N CYS A 510 6.82 20.10 -19.86
CA CYS A 510 6.19 20.04 -18.54
C CYS A 510 7.20 20.31 -17.41
N LEU A 511 8.32 19.57 -17.40
CA LEU A 511 9.37 19.74 -16.40
C LEU A 511 10.08 21.10 -16.52
N ALA A 512 10.32 21.60 -17.74
CA ALA A 512 10.95 22.91 -17.96
C ALA A 512 10.07 24.08 -17.50
N VAL A 513 8.75 24.00 -17.68
CA VAL A 513 7.80 24.97 -17.15
C VAL A 513 7.84 24.96 -15.62
N GLY A 514 7.86 23.77 -15.00
CA GLY A 514 7.99 23.63 -13.55
C GLY A 514 9.28 24.25 -12.99
N GLU A 515 10.42 23.99 -13.63
CA GLU A 515 11.72 24.58 -13.26
C GLU A 515 11.74 26.10 -13.44
N THR A 516 11.19 26.59 -14.55
CA THR A 516 11.12 28.02 -14.84
C THR A 516 10.22 28.74 -13.84
N GLY A 517 9.06 28.15 -13.51
CA GLY A 517 8.15 28.64 -12.48
C GLY A 517 8.84 28.71 -11.11
N ALA A 518 9.52 27.63 -10.71
CA ALA A 518 10.26 27.56 -9.45
C ALA A 518 11.35 28.65 -9.34
N ARG A 519 12.07 28.92 -10.43
CA ARG A 519 13.11 29.97 -10.50
C ARG A 519 12.54 31.39 -10.46
N ASN A 520 11.42 31.62 -11.12
CA ASN A 520 10.83 32.96 -11.27
C ASN A 520 9.79 33.30 -10.17
N ARG A 521 9.57 32.40 -9.20
CA ARG A 521 8.58 32.60 -8.14
C ARG A 521 8.96 33.76 -7.22
N ARG A 522 7.95 34.34 -6.58
CA ARG A 522 8.16 35.23 -5.43
C ARG A 522 8.35 34.38 -4.18
N THR A 523 9.38 34.66 -3.39
CA THR A 523 9.68 33.88 -2.17
C THR A 523 8.64 34.05 -1.06
N GLU A 524 7.83 35.11 -1.13
CA GLU A 524 6.80 35.44 -0.16
C GLU A 524 5.48 34.68 -0.39
N GLN A 525 5.30 34.02 -1.53
CA GLN A 525 4.07 33.28 -1.87
C GLN A 525 4.33 31.77 -1.97
N PHE A 526 3.28 30.96 -1.81
CA PHE A 526 3.36 29.54 -2.15
C PHE A 526 3.50 29.34 -3.66
N HIS A 527 4.21 28.31 -4.08
CA HIS A 527 4.38 27.99 -5.49
C HIS A 527 4.11 26.52 -5.78
N VAL A 528 3.10 26.27 -6.61
CA VAL A 528 2.70 24.94 -7.06
C VAL A 528 3.46 24.61 -8.34
N CYS A 529 4.34 23.62 -8.21
CA CYS A 529 5.04 23.01 -9.32
C CYS A 529 4.24 21.80 -9.82
N GLN A 530 3.64 21.93 -11.01
CA GLN A 530 2.75 20.93 -11.57
C GLN A 530 3.52 19.97 -12.48
N ALA A 531 3.76 18.75 -12.00
CA ALA A 531 4.46 17.73 -12.77
C ALA A 531 3.46 16.77 -13.45
N VAL A 532 2.47 17.34 -14.13
CA VAL A 532 1.33 16.63 -14.73
C VAL A 532 1.27 16.88 -16.23
N LEU A 533 1.05 15.81 -17.01
CA LEU A 533 0.83 15.92 -18.45
C LEU A 533 -0.65 16.13 -18.74
N THR A 534 -0.95 17.00 -19.70
CA THR A 534 -2.33 17.33 -20.08
C THR A 534 -2.66 16.74 -21.44
N PRO A 535 -3.62 15.80 -21.53
CA PRO A 535 -4.00 15.23 -22.80
C PRO A 535 -4.79 16.23 -23.64
N SER A 536 -4.35 16.42 -24.88
CA SER A 536 -5.11 17.19 -25.87
C SER A 536 -6.39 16.46 -26.26
N ALA A 537 -7.38 17.20 -26.77
CA ALA A 537 -8.58 16.60 -27.35
C ALA A 537 -8.24 15.56 -28.44
N SER A 538 -7.21 15.82 -29.24
CA SER A 538 -6.71 14.86 -30.24
C SER A 538 -6.15 13.58 -29.60
N THR A 539 -5.43 13.69 -28.48
CA THR A 539 -4.91 12.52 -27.75
C THR A 539 -6.05 11.62 -27.29
N VAL A 540 -7.11 12.21 -26.71
CA VAL A 540 -8.28 11.47 -26.25
C VAL A 540 -9.04 10.82 -27.42
N ILE A 541 -9.21 11.54 -28.54
CA ILE A 541 -9.90 11.02 -29.74
C ILE A 541 -9.17 9.82 -30.35
N TRP A 542 -7.84 9.89 -30.44
CA TRP A 542 -7.04 8.82 -31.03
C TRP A 542 -6.75 7.66 -30.07
N GLN A 543 -6.92 7.88 -28.76
CA GLN A 543 -6.68 6.87 -27.72
C GLN A 543 -7.89 6.74 -26.77
N PRO A 544 -9.11 6.50 -27.28
CA PRO A 544 -10.32 6.56 -26.46
C PRO A 544 -10.34 5.52 -25.32
N TRP A 545 -9.60 4.42 -25.48
CA TRP A 545 -9.48 3.36 -24.47
C TRP A 545 -8.36 3.59 -23.45
N GLY A 546 -7.53 4.61 -23.65
CA GLY A 546 -6.50 5.06 -22.72
C GLY A 546 -7.08 5.78 -21.50
N SER A 547 -6.18 6.35 -20.69
CA SER A 547 -6.52 7.05 -19.45
C SER A 547 -5.44 8.07 -19.10
N VAL A 548 -5.73 8.99 -18.17
CA VAL A 548 -4.68 9.86 -17.58
C VAL A 548 -3.58 8.98 -16.97
N GLU A 549 -3.96 7.89 -16.31
CA GLU A 549 -3.04 6.96 -15.67
C GLU A 549 -2.02 6.38 -16.67
N SER A 550 -2.50 5.76 -17.74
CA SER A 550 -1.64 5.06 -18.71
C SER A 550 -0.93 5.99 -19.68
N ASN A 551 -1.55 7.12 -20.05
CA ASN A 551 -1.08 7.95 -21.16
C ASN A 551 -0.40 9.25 -20.71
N CYS A 552 -0.62 9.67 -19.46
CA CYS A 552 -0.05 10.87 -18.85
C CYS A 552 0.87 10.49 -17.67
N ALA A 553 0.28 10.05 -16.55
CA ALA A 553 1.01 9.74 -15.31
C ALA A 553 2.08 8.67 -15.51
N GLY A 554 1.76 7.56 -16.19
CA GLY A 554 2.70 6.49 -16.52
C GLY A 554 3.89 6.92 -17.39
N LYS A 555 3.84 8.09 -18.03
CA LYS A 555 4.97 8.64 -18.79
C LYS A 555 5.83 9.60 -17.97
N ILE A 556 5.20 10.42 -17.12
CA ILE A 556 5.87 11.48 -16.36
C ILE A 556 6.34 11.02 -14.98
N ASN A 557 5.53 10.23 -14.25
CA ASN A 557 5.83 9.78 -12.89
C ASN A 557 7.19 9.06 -12.77
N PRO A 558 7.58 8.15 -13.70
CA PRO A 558 8.87 7.45 -13.62
C PRO A 558 10.10 8.37 -13.74
N VAL A 559 9.94 9.59 -14.25
CA VAL A 559 11.04 10.56 -14.39
C VAL A 559 11.00 11.66 -13.34
N LEU A 560 9.96 11.72 -12.50
CA LEU A 560 9.82 12.74 -11.46
C LEU A 560 10.92 12.64 -10.41
N ASP A 561 11.32 11.43 -10.01
CA ASP A 561 12.38 11.27 -9.01
C ASP A 561 13.71 11.88 -9.48
N LYS A 562 14.15 11.53 -10.69
CA LYS A 562 15.35 12.11 -11.29
C LYS A 562 15.26 13.63 -11.45
N TRP A 563 14.08 14.14 -11.78
CA TRP A 563 13.82 15.57 -11.90
C TRP A 563 13.90 16.29 -10.55
N LEU A 564 13.30 15.74 -9.50
CA LEU A 564 13.41 16.24 -8.12
C LEU A 564 14.85 16.20 -7.61
N CYS A 565 15.65 15.21 -8.07
CA CYS A 565 17.08 15.10 -7.77
C CYS A 565 17.98 16.05 -8.57
N SER A 566 17.47 16.72 -9.61
CA SER A 566 18.30 17.46 -10.58
C SER A 566 18.91 18.77 -10.06
N GLY A 567 18.85 19.03 -8.75
CA GLY A 567 19.41 20.22 -8.09
C GLY A 567 18.67 21.53 -8.40
N ALA A 568 17.99 21.63 -9.55
CA ALA A 568 17.24 22.80 -10.00
C ALA A 568 16.04 23.17 -9.11
N LEU A 569 15.65 22.30 -8.18
CA LEU A 569 14.48 22.43 -7.31
C LEU A 569 14.82 22.36 -5.81
N GLN A 570 16.10 22.21 -5.45
CA GLN A 570 16.54 22.07 -4.06
C GLN A 570 16.73 23.44 -3.40
N GLY A 571 16.43 23.54 -2.09
CA GLY A 571 16.64 24.76 -1.29
C GLY A 571 15.61 25.86 -1.53
N HIS A 572 14.48 25.56 -2.18
CA HIS A 572 13.41 26.51 -2.40
C HIS A 572 12.30 26.37 -1.34
N GLU A 573 12.10 27.42 -0.54
CA GLU A 573 11.02 27.49 0.43
C GLU A 573 9.64 27.68 -0.24
N ARG A 574 8.59 27.27 0.48
CA ARG A 574 7.15 27.42 0.11
C ARG A 574 6.78 26.77 -1.23
N MET A 575 7.47 25.69 -1.58
CA MET A 575 7.18 24.89 -2.77
C MET A 575 6.13 23.82 -2.46
N ILE A 576 5.17 23.68 -3.36
CA ILE A 576 4.15 22.65 -3.37
C ILE A 576 4.37 21.86 -4.65
N TYR A 577 4.46 20.54 -4.56
CA TYR A 577 4.63 19.67 -5.72
C TYR A 577 3.40 18.80 -5.85
N ILE A 578 2.85 18.70 -7.06
CA ILE A 578 1.66 17.89 -7.33
C ILE A 578 1.91 16.93 -8.49
N ALA A 579 1.30 15.75 -8.39
CA ALA A 579 1.31 14.73 -9.42
C ALA A 579 -0.05 14.02 -9.51
N ASP A 580 -0.32 13.44 -10.68
CA ASP A 580 -1.43 12.51 -10.86
C ASP A 580 -1.03 11.11 -10.36
N PHE A 581 -1.96 10.39 -9.73
CA PHE A 581 -1.81 9.01 -9.25
C PHE A 581 -0.63 8.82 -8.31
N VAL A 582 -0.77 9.37 -7.13
CA VAL A 582 0.35 9.50 -6.21
C VAL A 582 0.67 8.21 -5.45
N ASP A 583 -0.20 7.23 -5.64
CA ASP A 583 -0.06 5.83 -5.27
C ASP A 583 0.66 4.99 -6.34
N THR A 584 1.09 5.59 -7.46
CA THR A 584 1.87 4.86 -8.48
C THR A 584 3.30 4.55 -8.05
N PRO A 585 3.93 3.49 -8.57
CA PRO A 585 5.28 3.09 -8.20
C PRO A 585 6.29 4.22 -8.45
N GLY A 586 6.96 4.63 -7.39
CA GLY A 586 7.87 5.77 -7.36
C GLY A 586 7.66 6.52 -6.05
N ASP A 587 8.74 6.78 -5.33
CA ASP A 587 8.70 7.40 -4.00
C ASP A 587 8.39 8.91 -4.06
N PHE A 588 7.48 9.35 -4.95
CA PHE A 588 7.26 10.77 -5.28
C PHE A 588 7.17 11.61 -4.02
N VAL A 589 6.48 11.11 -3.00
CA VAL A 589 6.10 11.99 -1.91
C VAL A 589 6.96 11.84 -0.69
N SER A 590 7.43 10.64 -0.35
CA SER A 590 8.49 10.57 0.65
C SER A 590 9.72 11.32 0.14
N ARG A 591 9.94 11.36 -1.18
CA ARG A 591 10.92 12.26 -1.82
C ARG A 591 10.59 13.72 -1.58
N ILE A 592 9.37 14.20 -1.86
CA ILE A 592 8.99 15.60 -1.57
C ILE A 592 9.15 15.92 -0.07
N ILE A 593 8.71 15.04 0.82
CA ILE A 593 8.87 15.20 2.27
C ILE A 593 10.36 15.31 2.62
N SER A 594 11.22 14.48 2.00
CA SER A 594 12.67 14.50 2.22
C SER A 594 13.36 15.80 1.80
N LEU A 595 12.76 16.59 0.90
CA LEU A 595 13.29 17.91 0.51
C LEU A 595 13.21 18.96 1.64
N ASN A 596 12.45 18.67 2.71
CA ASN A 596 12.32 19.55 3.88
C ASN A 596 13.29 19.20 5.02
N LYS A 597 14.18 18.22 4.83
CA LYS A 597 15.28 17.90 5.75
C LYS A 597 16.49 18.74 5.41
#